data_AF-A0A3D4GSR9-F1
#
_entry.id   AF-A0A3D4GSR9-F1
#
_cell.length_a   1.000
_cell.length_b   1.000
_cell.length_c   1.000
_cell.angle_alpha   90.00
_cell.angle_beta   90.00
_cell.angle_gamma   90.00
#
_symmetry.space_group_name_H-M   'P 1'
#
loop_
_entity.id
_entity.type
_entity.pdbx_description
1 polymer ?
#
loop_
_entity_poly.entity_id
_entity_poly.type
_entity_poly.pdbx_seq_one_letter_code
_entity_poly.pdbx_strand_id
1 'polypeptide(L)'
;VPQLFNIELDPEEFHDLGTDPEYANIRTELLDMVLDGWDGGVIKPTLGRRGVGRGVLRQWAGKVEHDLDDFWRAPTGCNVFPEE
;
A
#
# COMPACT_ATOMS: atom_id res chain seq x y z
N VAL A 1 -19.12 -7.61 0.88
CA VAL A 1 -19.05 -6.76 -0.34
C VAL A 1 -17.86 -5.83 -0.19
N PRO A 2 -17.13 -5.51 -1.28
CA PRO A 2 -16.07 -4.50 -1.22
C PRO A 2 -16.67 -3.15 -0.81
N GLN A 3 -15.86 -2.30 -0.15
CA GLN A 3 -16.22 -0.92 0.16
C GLN A 3 -16.31 -0.12 -1.14
N LEU A 4 -17.23 0.85 -1.21
CA LEU A 4 -17.40 1.73 -2.37
C LEU A 4 -17.62 3.16 -1.90
N PHE A 5 -16.77 4.09 -2.36
CA PHE A 5 -16.86 5.51 -2.03
C PHE A 5 -16.95 6.34 -3.30
N ASN A 6 -17.75 7.41 -3.27
CA ASN A 6 -17.76 8.42 -4.32
C ASN A 6 -16.88 9.60 -3.88
N ILE A 7 -15.63 9.63 -4.34
CA ILE A 7 -14.63 10.62 -3.91
C ILE A 7 -15.02 12.07 -4.24
N GLU A 8 -15.84 12.29 -5.28
CA GLU A 8 -16.30 13.65 -5.63
C GLU A 8 -17.30 14.20 -4.60
N LEU A 9 -18.12 13.33 -4.01
CA LEU A 9 -19.15 13.71 -3.04
C LEU A 9 -18.75 13.44 -1.58
N ASP A 10 -17.79 12.54 -1.39
CA ASP A 10 -17.31 12.04 -0.11
C ASP A 10 -15.77 11.89 -0.15
N PRO A 11 -15.02 13.02 -0.25
CA PRO A 11 -13.56 13.00 -0.36
C PRO A 11 -12.86 12.42 0.88
N GLU A 12 -13.59 12.33 1.99
CA GLU A 12 -13.11 11.82 3.28
C GLU A 12 -13.52 10.36 3.55
N GLU A 13 -14.20 9.71 2.59
CA GLU A 13 -14.59 8.30 2.63
C GLU A 13 -15.43 7.90 3.87
N PHE A 14 -16.30 8.80 4.36
CA PHE A 14 -17.15 8.52 5.51
C PHE A 14 -18.44 7.77 5.17
N HIS A 15 -18.81 7.71 3.89
CA HIS A 15 -20.08 7.17 3.42
C HIS A 15 -19.86 5.96 2.50
N ASP A 16 -19.78 4.77 3.10
CA ASP A 16 -19.63 3.51 2.37
C ASP A 16 -20.94 3.10 1.67
N LEU A 17 -20.90 3.07 0.33
CA LEU A 17 -21.98 2.64 -0.57
C LEU A 17 -21.90 1.14 -0.92
N GLY A 18 -20.96 0.39 -0.33
CA GLY A 18 -20.65 -0.98 -0.72
C GLY A 18 -21.81 -1.96 -0.61
N THR A 19 -22.75 -1.70 0.31
CA THR A 19 -23.98 -2.51 0.49
C THR A 19 -25.21 -1.93 -0.18
N ASP A 20 -25.13 -0.73 -0.76
CA ASP A 20 -26.27 -0.07 -1.39
C ASP A 20 -26.65 -0.79 -2.70
N PRO A 21 -27.91 -1.23 -2.87
CA PRO A 21 -28.36 -1.90 -4.09
C PRO A 21 -28.39 -0.98 -5.31
N GLU A 22 -28.57 0.33 -5.15
CA GLU A 22 -28.59 1.29 -6.28
C GLU A 22 -27.22 1.33 -6.98
N TYR A 23 -26.14 1.07 -6.23
CA TYR A 23 -24.77 1.07 -6.73
C TYR A 23 -24.26 -0.33 -7.10
N ALA A 24 -25.12 -1.36 -7.14
CA ALA A 24 -24.69 -2.74 -7.36
C ALA A 24 -23.97 -2.96 -8.70
N ASN A 25 -24.45 -2.30 -9.76
CA ASN A 25 -23.83 -2.40 -11.09
C ASN A 25 -22.47 -1.72 -11.12
N ILE A 26 -22.39 -0.48 -10.61
CA ILE A 26 -21.14 0.29 -10.52
C ILE A 26 -20.09 -0.47 -9.69
N ARG A 27 -20.50 -1.03 -8.54
CA ARG A 27 -19.62 -1.85 -7.70
C ARG A 27 -19.06 -3.05 -8.45
N THR A 28 -19.88 -3.71 -9.27
CA THR A 28 -19.46 -4.90 -10.03
C THR A 28 -18.46 -4.51 -11.12
N GLU A 29 -18.77 -3.46 -11.88
CA GLU A 29 -17.87 -2.94 -12.93
C GLU A 29 -16.51 -2.53 -12.35
N LEU A 30 -16.50 -1.73 -11.27
CA LEU A 30 -15.27 -1.31 -10.61
C LEU A 30 -14.50 -2.49 -10.02
N LEU A 31 -15.20 -3.48 -9.46
CA LEU A 31 -14.56 -4.69 -8.94
C LEU A 31 -13.89 -5.48 -10.05
N ASP A 32 -14.54 -5.63 -11.20
CA ASP A 32 -13.95 -6.31 -12.37
C ASP A 32 -12.72 -5.56 -12.88
N MET A 33 -12.78 -4.22 -12.96
CA MET A 33 -11.63 -3.40 -13.35
C MET A 33 -10.45 -3.50 -12.37
N VAL A 34 -10.72 -3.48 -11.06
CA VAL A 34 -9.69 -3.59 -10.01
C VAL A 34 -9.05 -4.98 -10.00
N LEU A 35 -9.83 -6.01 -10.36
CA LEU A 35 -9.36 -7.39 -10.42
C LEU A 35 -8.75 -7.76 -11.78
N ASP A 36 -8.84 -6.90 -12.79
CA ASP A 36 -8.23 -7.17 -14.10
C ASP A 36 -6.70 -7.32 -13.97
N GLY A 37 -6.20 -8.48 -14.40
CA GLY A 37 -4.80 -8.87 -14.24
C GLY A 37 -4.36 -9.16 -12.79
N TRP A 38 -5.25 -9.08 -11.80
CA TRP A 38 -4.95 -9.41 -10.41
C TRP A 38 -5.10 -10.91 -10.15
N ASP A 39 -4.02 -11.56 -9.69
CA ASP A 39 -4.04 -12.96 -9.27
C ASP A 39 -3.61 -13.11 -7.80
N GLY A 40 -4.59 -13.31 -6.93
CA GLY A 40 -4.36 -13.54 -5.50
C GLY A 40 -3.53 -14.80 -5.19
N GLY A 41 -3.55 -15.79 -6.07
CA GLY A 41 -2.72 -16.99 -6.01
C GLY A 41 -1.24 -16.70 -6.29
N VAL A 42 -0.93 -15.66 -7.07
CA VAL A 42 0.45 -15.18 -7.31
C VAL A 42 0.91 -14.21 -6.22
N ILE A 43 0.02 -13.30 -5.80
CA ILE A 43 0.34 -12.26 -4.81
C ILE A 43 0.62 -12.86 -3.43
N LYS A 44 -0.21 -13.79 -2.94
CA LYS A 44 -0.06 -14.36 -1.58
C LYS A 44 1.30 -15.04 -1.37
N PRO A 45 1.76 -15.98 -2.23
CA PRO A 45 3.08 -16.59 -2.07
C PRO A 45 4.23 -15.58 -2.22
N THR A 46 4.06 -14.55 -3.05
CA THR A 46 5.08 -13.51 -3.25
C THR A 46 5.25 -12.66 -1.99
N LEU A 47 4.16 -12.24 -1.35
CA LEU A 47 4.19 -11.56 -0.06
C LEU A 47 4.77 -12.45 1.05
N GLY A 48 4.41 -13.74 1.06
CA GLY A 48 4.98 -14.72 2.00
C GLY A 48 6.51 -14.81 1.91
N ARG A 49 7.05 -14.96 0.68
CA ARG A 49 8.50 -14.99 0.43
C ARG A 49 9.19 -13.71 0.88
N ARG A 50 8.62 -12.54 0.58
CA ARG A 50 9.13 -11.24 1.05
C ARG A 50 9.10 -11.13 2.57
N GLY A 51 8.05 -11.63 3.21
CA GLY A 51 7.91 -11.63 4.67
C GLY A 51 9.02 -12.44 5.36
N VAL A 52 9.31 -13.64 4.86
CA VAL A 52 10.42 -14.48 5.36
C VAL A 52 11.76 -13.77 5.18
N GLY A 53 12.03 -13.22 3.99
CA GLY A 53 13.27 -12.47 3.72
C GLY A 53 13.44 -11.27 4.65
N ARG A 54 12.37 -10.52 4.92
CA ARG A 54 12.38 -9.40 5.87
C ARG A 54 12.73 -9.85 7.29
N GLY A 55 12.28 -11.02 7.72
CA GLY A 55 12.64 -11.61 9.01
C GLY A 55 14.14 -11.88 9.12
N VAL A 56 14.73 -12.46 8.09
CA VAL A 56 16.19 -12.73 8.03
C VAL A 56 16.99 -11.44 8.08
N LEU A 57 16.63 -10.45 7.26
CA LEU A 57 17.31 -9.14 7.25
C LEU A 57 17.21 -8.43 8.60
N ARG A 58 16.06 -8.51 9.27
CA ARG A 58 15.87 -7.91 10.60
C ARG A 58 16.75 -8.58 11.66
N GLN A 59 16.85 -9.91 11.63
CA GLN A 59 17.71 -10.66 12.55
C GLN A 59 19.18 -10.37 12.31
N TRP A 60 19.58 -10.22 11.05
CA TRP A 60 20.94 -9.82 10.68
C TRP A 60 21.24 -8.39 11.15
N ALA A 61 20.37 -7.42 10.86
CA ALA A 61 20.54 -6.03 11.28
C ALA A 61 20.70 -5.90 12.81
N GLY A 62 19.92 -6.65 13.60
CA GLY A 62 20.05 -6.63 15.06
C GLY A 62 21.35 -7.23 15.62
N LYS A 63 22.18 -7.86 14.78
CA LYS A 63 23.47 -8.47 15.18
C LYS A 63 24.69 -7.75 14.63
N VAL A 64 24.51 -6.89 13.63
CA VAL A 64 25.59 -6.11 13.04
C VAL A 64 25.65 -4.76 13.74
N GLU A 65 26.84 -4.39 14.19
CA GLU A 65 27.08 -3.05 14.71
C GLU A 65 26.92 -2.05 13.57
N HIS A 66 26.02 -1.09 13.75
CA HIS A 66 25.80 -0.03 12.78
C HIS A 66 26.78 1.10 13.05
N ASP A 67 27.73 1.32 12.14
CA ASP A 67 28.52 2.54 12.13
C ASP A 67 27.60 3.70 11.71
N LEU A 68 27.24 4.54 12.69
CA LEU A 68 26.42 5.73 12.48
C LEU A 68 27.28 6.98 12.20
N ASP A 69 28.58 6.81 12.01
CA ASP A 69 29.50 7.85 11.61
C ASP A 69 29.88 7.72 10.13
N ASP A 70 29.90 6.50 9.58
CA ASP A 70 30.11 6.20 8.15
C ASP A 70 28.79 6.06 7.36
N PHE A 71 27.98 7.12 7.34
CA PHE A 71 26.88 7.22 6.39
C PHE A 71 26.83 8.59 5.71
N TRP A 72 26.31 8.59 4.47
CA TRP A 72 26.10 9.82 3.72
C TRP A 72 25.05 10.69 4.41
N ARG A 73 25.50 11.78 5.03
CA ARG A 73 24.63 12.84 5.54
C ARG A 73 24.25 13.74 4.39
N ALA A 74 22.98 13.69 3.96
CA ALA A 74 22.47 14.60 2.96
C ALA A 74 22.77 16.05 3.38
N PRO A 75 23.40 16.88 2.53
CA PRO A 75 23.62 18.28 2.83
C PRO A 75 22.30 19.01 3.10
N THR A 76 22.36 20.08 3.89
CA THR A 76 21.22 20.96 4.13
C THR A 76 20.64 21.44 2.79
N GLY A 77 19.35 21.23 2.57
CA GLY A 77 18.66 21.63 1.33
C GLY A 77 18.59 20.55 0.23
N CYS A 78 19.12 19.34 0.44
CA CYS A 78 19.03 18.26 -0.55
C CYS A 78 17.72 17.45 -0.51
N ASN A 79 16.89 17.60 0.54
CA ASN A 79 15.58 16.95 0.69
C ASN A 79 14.46 17.98 0.95
N VAL A 80 14.38 19.02 0.13
CA VAL A 80 13.27 19.99 0.20
C VAL A 80 12.11 19.42 -0.62
N PHE A 81 11.03 19.05 0.05
CA PHE A 81 9.78 18.72 -0.63
C PHE A 81 9.12 20.00 -1.14
N PRO A 82 8.40 19.98 -2.27
CA PRO A 82 7.70 21.16 -2.76
C PRO A 82 6.73 21.68 -1.69
N GLU A 83 6.63 23.01 -1.54
CA GLU A 83 5.52 23.62 -0.80
C GLU A 83 4.24 23.48 -1.64
N GLU A 84 3.12 23.20 -0.96
CA GLU A 84 1.78 23.00 -1.55
C GLU A 84 1.29 24.20 -2.38
#